data_AF-A0A356W8J8-F1
#
_entry.id   AF-A0A356W8J8-F1
#
_cell.length_a   1.000
_cell.length_b   1.000
_cell.length_c   1.000
_cell.angle_alpha   90.00
_cell.angle_beta   90.00
_cell.angle_gamma   90.00
#
_symmetry.space_group_name_H-M   'P 1'
#
loop_
_entity.id
_entity.type
_entity.pdbx_description
1 polymer ?
#
loop_
_entity_poly.entity_id
_entity_poly.type
_entity_poly.pdbx_seq_one_letter_code
_entity_poly.pdbx_strand_id
1 'polypeptide(L)' 'MAEKMLKFIKVERSMPTKRSATDRKDDFDEIYAEFSKDKAKEQATRCSQCGVPFCQQGCPLS' A
#
# COMPACT_ATOMS: atom_id res chain seq x y z
N MET A 1 -5.18 0.91 -20.47
CA MET A 1 -4.97 -0.55 -20.41
C MET A 1 -4.83 -0.96 -18.96
N ALA A 2 -5.61 -1.93 -18.49
CA ALA A 2 -5.46 -2.44 -17.12
C ALA A 2 -4.10 -3.14 -16.99
N GLU A 3 -3.30 -2.76 -16.00
CA GLU A 3 -2.03 -3.43 -15.76
C GLU A 3 -2.25 -4.86 -15.29
N LYS A 4 -1.40 -5.79 -15.75
CA LYS A 4 -1.44 -7.18 -15.32
C LYS A 4 -1.15 -7.26 -13.80
N MET A 5 -2.09 -7.82 -13.05
CA MET A 5 -1.98 -8.08 -11.61
C MET A 5 -1.02 -9.24 -11.30
N LEU A 6 -0.98 -9.75 -10.06
CA LEU A 6 -0.11 -10.85 -9.62
C LEU A 6 1.39 -10.53 -9.62
N LYS A 7 1.79 -9.26 -9.52
CA LYS A 7 3.22 -8.86 -9.54
C LYS A 7 3.93 -9.04 -8.19
N PHE A 8 3.31 -9.67 -7.19
CA PHE A 8 3.85 -9.80 -5.82
C PHE A 8 5.19 -10.56 -5.72
N ILE A 9 5.55 -11.36 -6.73
CA ILE A 9 6.83 -12.06 -6.81
C ILE A 9 7.98 -11.11 -7.22
N LYS A 10 7.67 -10.08 -8.04
CA LYS A 10 8.68 -9.17 -8.62
C LYS A 10 8.73 -7.80 -7.96
N VAL A 11 7.58 -7.31 -7.53
CA VAL A 11 7.44 -6.01 -6.88
C VAL A 11 7.37 -6.29 -5.39
N GLU A 12 8.28 -5.76 -4.59
CA GLU A 12 8.21 -5.88 -3.12
C GLU A 12 7.17 -4.94 -2.50
N ARG A 13 6.77 -5.21 -1.26
CA ARG A 13 5.87 -4.32 -0.53
C ARG A 13 6.66 -3.09 -0.09
N SER A 14 6.16 -1.91 -0.45
CA SER A 14 6.71 -0.63 0.01
C SER A 14 5.60 0.24 0.60
N MET A 15 5.91 0.97 1.66
CA MET A 15 5.03 1.99 2.23
C MET A 15 5.33 3.37 1.63
N PRO A 16 4.41 4.34 1.72
CA PRO A 16 4.71 5.73 1.38
C PRO A 16 5.84 6.29 2.24
N THR A 17 6.37 7.45 1.83
CA THR A 17 7.41 8.16 2.57
C THR A 17 6.98 8.38 4.02
N LYS A 18 7.84 7.96 4.94
CA LYS A 18 7.64 8.09 6.37
C LYS A 18 8.56 9.21 6.89
N ARG A 19 8.01 10.14 7.66
CA ARG A 19 8.78 11.18 8.33
C ARG A 19 9.76 10.58 9.33
N SER A 20 10.92 11.21 9.50
CA SER A 20 11.94 10.72 10.41
C SER A 20 11.46 10.85 11.87
N ALA A 21 12.07 10.07 12.78
CA ALA A 21 11.76 10.17 14.20
C ALA A 21 12.16 11.53 14.78
N THR A 22 13.22 12.15 14.24
CA THR A 22 13.70 13.46 14.68
C THR A 22 12.73 14.56 14.30
N ASP A 23 12.13 14.49 13.10
CA ASP A 23 11.20 15.53 12.63
C ASP A 23 9.86 15.43 13.36
N ARG A 24 9.32 14.22 13.55
CA ARG A 24 7.97 14.02 14.12
C ARG A 24 7.88 14.15 15.64
N LYS A 25 8.99 14.48 16.33
CA LYS A 25 8.98 14.66 17.80
C LYS A 25 8.57 16.07 18.19
N ASP A 26 8.67 17.02 17.26
CA ASP A 26 8.52 18.46 17.49
C ASP A 26 7.14 18.98 17.03
N ASP A 27 6.29 18.12 16.46
CA ASP A 27 4.93 18.45 16.00
C ASP A 27 3.96 17.26 16.12
N PHE A 28 2.70 17.49 15.75
CA PHE A 28 1.62 16.49 15.73
C PHE A 28 1.13 16.18 14.30
N ASP A 29 1.93 16.50 13.29
CA ASP A 29 1.54 16.29 11.89
C ASP A 29 1.60 14.80 11.53
N GLU A 30 0.89 14.42 10.46
CA GLU A 30 0.82 13.04 10.01
C GLU A 30 2.20 12.46 9.64
N ILE A 31 2.45 11.21 10.02
CA ILE A 31 3.77 10.56 9.90
C ILE A 31 4.01 9.99 8.49
N TYR A 32 2.97 9.51 7.83
CA TYR A 32 3.04 8.91 6.50
C TYR A 32 2.48 9.88 5.47
N ALA A 33 3.20 10.03 4.37
CA ALA A 33 2.67 10.73 3.20
C ALA A 33 1.64 9.86 2.45
N GLU A 34 0.87 10.49 1.56
CA GLU A 34 0.09 9.77 0.57
C GLU A 34 1.00 9.07 -0.44
N PHE A 35 0.53 7.98 -1.04
CA PHE A 35 1.20 7.40 -2.19
C PHE A 35 1.13 8.35 -3.39
N SER A 36 2.23 8.47 -4.14
CA SER A 36 2.13 8.99 -5.51
C SER A 36 1.27 8.07 -6.36
N LYS A 37 0.56 8.61 -7.36
CA LYS A 37 -0.32 7.81 -8.24
C LYS A 37 0.40 6.62 -8.86
N ASP A 38 1.65 6.81 -9.29
CA ASP A 38 2.45 5.75 -9.91
C ASP A 38 2.81 4.66 -8.91
N LYS A 39 3.21 5.03 -7.69
CA LYS A 39 3.53 4.07 -6.63
C LYS A 39 2.30 3.34 -6.10
N ALA A 40 1.17 4.04 -5.98
CA ALA A 40 -0.11 3.42 -5.65
C ALA A 40 -0.49 2.36 -6.68
N LYS A 41 -0.36 2.69 -7.97
CA LYS A 41 -0.66 1.77 -9.07
C LYS A 41 0.27 0.56 -9.04
N GLU A 42 1.57 0.77 -8.87
CA GLU A 42 2.58 -0.29 -8.76
C GLU A 42 2.26 -1.24 -7.58
N GLN A 43 1.99 -0.71 -6.39
CA GLN A 43 1.69 -1.52 -5.20
C GLN A 43 0.35 -2.25 -5.32
N ALA A 44 -0.67 -1.64 -5.96
CA ALA A 44 -1.95 -2.30 -6.22
C ALA A 44 -1.81 -3.54 -7.12
N THR A 45 -0.83 -3.55 -8.04
CA THR A 45 -0.58 -4.72 -8.91
C THR A 45 -0.11 -5.98 -8.19
N ARG A 46 0.25 -5.87 -6.91
CA ARG A 46 0.62 -7.02 -6.07
C ARG A 46 -0.58 -7.90 -5.70
N CYS A 47 -1.82 -7.43 -5.86
CA CYS A 47 -3.01 -8.23 -5.57
C CYS A 47 -3.01 -9.51 -6.42
N SER A 48 -3.24 -10.66 -5.78
CA SER A 48 -3.25 -11.96 -6.46
C SER A 48 -4.57 -12.28 -7.15
N GLN A 49 -5.61 -11.47 -6.95
CA GLN A 49 -6.97 -11.77 -7.45
C GLN A 49 -7.40 -13.20 -7.04
N CYS A 50 -7.18 -13.54 -5.76
CA CYS A 50 -7.46 -14.86 -5.23
C CYS A 50 -8.94 -15.22 -5.28
N GLY A 51 -9.25 -16.49 -5.52
CA GLY A 51 -10.64 -16.97 -5.63
C GLY A 51 -11.43 -16.86 -4.32
N VAL A 52 -10.76 -17.05 -3.18
CA VAL A 52 -11.33 -16.75 -1.85
C VAL A 52 -10.62 -15.50 -1.30
N PRO A 53 -11.29 -14.33 -1.24
CA PRO A 53 -10.68 -13.09 -0.78
C PRO A 53 -10.68 -13.00 0.75
N PHE A 54 -9.70 -13.64 1.39
CA PHE A 54 -9.54 -13.55 2.85
C PHE A 54 -9.34 -12.12 3.37
N CYS A 55 -8.84 -11.22 2.52
CA CYS A 55 -8.76 -9.79 2.85
C CYS A 55 -10.13 -9.16 3.10
N GLN A 56 -11.19 -9.60 2.39
CA GLN A 56 -12.56 -9.13 2.62
C GLN A 56 -13.15 -9.77 3.87
N GLN A 57 -12.97 -11.08 4.05
CA GLN A 57 -13.46 -11.80 5.24
C GLN A 57 -12.86 -11.27 6.54
N GLY A 58 -11.63 -10.74 6.50
CA GLY A 58 -10.99 -10.09 7.65
C GLY A 58 -11.41 -8.63 7.86
N CYS A 59 -12.18 -8.03 6.95
CA CYS A 59 -12.68 -6.67 7.10
C CYS A 59 -14.00 -6.70 7.88
N PRO A 60 -14.10 -6.08 9.07
CA PRO A 60 -15.33 -6.12 9.87
C PRO A 60 -16.49 -5.29 9.30
N LEU A 61 -16.24 -4.50 8.26
CA LEU A 61 -17.21 -3.63 7.60
C LEU A 61 -17.68 -4.19 6.25
N SER A 62 -17.34 -5.44 5.94
CA SER A 62 -17.66 -6.10 4.67
C SER A 62 -19.15 -6.28 4.45
#